data_AF-A0A9X9R116-F1
#
_entry.id   AF-A0A9X9R116-F1
#
_cell.length_a   1.000
_cell.length_b   1.000
_cell.length_c   1.000
_cell.angle_alpha   90.00
_cell.angle_beta   90.00
_cell.angle_gamma   90.00
#
_symmetry.space_group_name_H-M   'P 1'
#
loop_
_entity.id
_entity.type
_entity.pdbx_description
1 polymer ?
#
loop_
_entity_poly.entity_id
_entity_poly.type
_entity_poly.pdbx_seq_one_letter_code
_entity_poly.pdbx_strand_id
1 'polypeptide(L)'
;MLDSKQNLVKSQWGFIVITAVMDLVVIVATLLATTSFQRYLFGGAAVILTSFLILLVWGLKTAKKLQTGLDSKEVLDSKVKEDQKLPKYDERQKQILLKGYTIGFWFMIVVVWLSLFISRFTEGVVSASFLFTLALWGGLAVQTTYCNLNGASPFVDRRFGKQGVLIGTIATGMSLVVIGLAVREMMTGPFKMGSFFKAGDSGYLMVLGITLLSMGASILYRHYLDAKEADE
;
A
#
# COMPACT_ATOMS: atom_id res chain seq x y z
N MET A 1 15.92 -24.74 -10.43
CA MET A 1 14.89 -25.57 -9.76
C MET A 1 13.56 -24.86 -9.96
N LEU A 2 12.70 -25.44 -10.79
CA LEU A 2 11.33 -25.03 -11.15
C LEU A 2 11.14 -23.57 -11.64
N ASP A 3 11.26 -23.38 -12.96
CA ASP A 3 10.52 -22.34 -13.68
C ASP A 3 9.02 -22.59 -13.46
N SER A 4 8.48 -21.99 -12.40
CA SER A 4 7.04 -21.88 -12.22
C SER A 4 6.52 -21.04 -13.39
N LYS A 5 5.95 -21.69 -14.42
CA LYS A 5 5.23 -21.00 -15.49
C LYS A 5 4.28 -20.00 -14.85
N GLN A 6 4.56 -18.72 -15.04
CA GLN A 6 3.77 -17.63 -14.49
C GLN A 6 2.36 -17.72 -15.08
N ASN A 7 1.38 -18.13 -14.28
CA ASN A 7 0.01 -18.31 -14.74
C ASN A 7 -0.74 -16.98 -14.61
N LEU A 8 -0.65 -16.16 -15.66
CA LEU A 8 -1.21 -14.81 -15.71
C LEU A 8 -2.73 -14.84 -15.47
N VAL A 9 -3.42 -15.86 -15.98
CA VAL A 9 -4.87 -16.02 -15.83
C VAL A 9 -5.25 -16.31 -14.38
N LYS A 10 -4.50 -17.18 -13.70
CA LYS A 10 -4.73 -17.49 -12.27
C LYS A 10 -4.47 -16.26 -11.39
N SER A 11 -3.41 -15.50 -11.68
CA SER A 11 -3.12 -14.25 -10.96
C SER A 11 -4.23 -13.23 -11.16
N GLN A 12 -4.71 -13.05 -12.39
CA GLN A 12 -5.78 -12.11 -12.72
C GLN A 12 -7.10 -12.47 -12.00
N TRP A 13 -7.44 -13.77 -11.94
CA TRP A 13 -8.60 -14.23 -11.16
C TRP A 13 -8.46 -13.93 -9.66
N GLY A 14 -7.25 -14.11 -9.10
CA GLY A 14 -6.97 -13.73 -7.71
C GLY A 14 -7.27 -12.26 -7.44
N PHE A 15 -6.79 -11.36 -8.32
CA PHE A 15 -7.08 -9.93 -8.21
C PHE A 15 -8.57 -9.62 -8.35
N ILE A 16 -9.27 -10.23 -9.31
CA ILE A 16 -10.73 -10.04 -9.48
C ILE A 16 -11.48 -10.43 -8.21
N VAL A 17 -11.16 -11.57 -7.60
CA VAL A 17 -11.83 -12.03 -6.37
C VAL A 17 -11.59 -11.06 -5.21
N ILE A 18 -10.35 -10.61 -5.00
CA ILE A 18 -10.02 -9.65 -3.93
C ILE A 18 -10.76 -8.34 -4.15
N THR A 19 -10.70 -7.78 -5.36
CA THR A 19 -11.39 -6.52 -5.69
C THR A 19 -12.90 -6.67 -5.59
N ALA A 20 -13.49 -7.80 -5.97
CA ALA A 20 -14.94 -8.06 -5.83
C ALA A 20 -15.40 -8.04 -4.37
N VAL A 21 -14.62 -8.67 -3.48
CA VAL A 21 -14.90 -8.66 -2.04
C VAL A 21 -14.82 -7.24 -1.48
N MET A 22 -13.80 -6.47 -1.87
CA MET A 22 -13.67 -5.07 -1.45
C MET A 22 -14.83 -4.21 -1.96
N ASP A 23 -15.22 -4.37 -3.23
CA ASP A 23 -16.34 -3.64 -3.85
C ASP A 23 -17.66 -3.93 -3.12
N LEU A 24 -17.93 -5.21 -2.80
CA LEU A 24 -19.10 -5.61 -2.01
C LEU A 24 -19.12 -4.93 -0.64
N VAL A 25 -17.99 -4.91 0.08
CA VAL A 25 -17.89 -4.26 1.40
C VAL A 25 -18.20 -2.77 1.30
N VAL A 26 -17.68 -2.09 0.27
CA VAL A 26 -17.91 -0.64 0.09
C VAL A 26 -19.34 -0.33 -0.33
N ILE A 27 -19.97 -1.19 -1.14
CA ILE A 27 -21.40 -1.07 -1.48
C ILE A 27 -22.26 -1.23 -0.23
N VAL A 28 -22.00 -2.25 0.60
CA VAL A 28 -22.71 -2.45 1.87
C VAL A 28 -22.50 -1.25 2.80
N ALA A 29 -21.28 -0.74 2.92
CA ALA A 29 -21.00 0.47 3.71
C ALA A 29 -21.74 1.72 3.19
N THR A 30 -21.90 1.84 1.87
CA THR A 30 -22.67 2.93 1.24
C THR A 30 -24.16 2.82 1.56
N LEU A 31 -24.72 1.60 1.53
CA LEU A 31 -26.12 1.34 1.87
C LEU A 31 -26.42 1.58 3.36
N LEU A 32 -25.46 1.29 4.23
CA LEU A 32 -25.57 1.50 5.68
C LEU A 32 -25.20 2.93 6.12
N ALA A 33 -24.75 3.79 5.21
CA ALA A 33 -24.33 5.14 5.54
C ALA A 33 -25.49 6.02 6.02
N THR A 34 -25.34 6.58 7.21
CA THR A 34 -26.35 7.40 7.88
C THR A 34 -26.23 8.89 7.56
N THR A 35 -25.04 9.35 7.18
CA THR A 35 -24.77 10.77 6.87
C THR A 35 -24.54 10.99 5.37
N SER A 36 -24.91 12.18 4.87
CA SER A 36 -24.72 12.57 3.47
C SER A 36 -23.24 12.52 3.07
N PHE A 37 -22.33 12.96 3.95
CA PHE A 37 -20.89 12.90 3.70
C PHE A 37 -20.38 11.46 3.53
N GLN A 38 -20.78 10.54 4.41
CA GLN A 38 -20.41 9.12 4.29
C GLN A 38 -20.97 8.50 3.00
N ARG A 39 -22.19 8.85 2.60
CA ARG A 39 -22.77 8.38 1.33
C ARG A 39 -21.97 8.85 0.12
N TYR A 40 -21.53 10.11 0.09
CA TYR A 40 -20.68 10.61 -0.99
C TYR A 40 -19.28 9.97 -0.97
N LEU A 41 -18.69 9.79 0.20
CA LEU A 41 -17.36 9.19 0.35
C LEU A 41 -17.36 7.72 -0.08
N PHE A 42 -18.25 6.90 0.50
CA PHE A 42 -18.34 5.47 0.19
C PHE A 42 -18.91 5.23 -1.21
N GLY A 43 -19.89 6.03 -1.64
CA GLY A 43 -20.44 5.96 -2.99
C GLY A 43 -19.39 6.30 -4.06
N GLY A 44 -18.57 7.33 -3.83
CA GLY A 44 -17.45 7.64 -4.71
C GLY A 44 -16.41 6.52 -4.75
N ALA A 45 -16.07 5.94 -3.60
CA ALA A 45 -15.15 4.80 -3.52
C ALA A 45 -15.72 3.55 -4.24
N ALA A 46 -17.02 3.29 -4.13
CA ALA A 46 -17.70 2.21 -4.83
C ALA A 46 -17.56 2.39 -6.34
N VAL A 47 -17.87 3.58 -6.88
CA VAL A 47 -17.75 3.84 -8.33
C VAL A 47 -16.33 3.56 -8.84
N ILE A 48 -15.31 3.95 -8.10
CA ILE A 48 -13.90 3.71 -8.48
C ILE A 48 -13.60 2.20 -8.45
N LEU A 49 -13.99 1.50 -7.38
CA LEU A 49 -13.74 0.06 -7.21
C LEU A 49 -14.49 -0.77 -8.25
N THR A 50 -15.76 -0.47 -8.51
CA THR A 50 -16.56 -1.15 -9.52
C THR A 50 -15.98 -0.90 -10.92
N SER A 51 -15.52 0.32 -11.22
CA SER A 51 -14.85 0.63 -12.48
C SER A 51 -13.55 -0.17 -12.64
N PHE A 52 -12.77 -0.27 -11.56
CA PHE A 52 -11.54 -1.06 -11.54
C PHE A 52 -11.81 -2.56 -11.72
N LEU A 53 -12.87 -3.09 -11.10
CA LEU A 53 -13.31 -4.47 -11.27
C LEU A 53 -13.66 -4.78 -12.73
N ILE A 54 -14.42 -3.89 -13.38
CA ILE A 54 -14.79 -4.03 -14.81
C ILE A 54 -13.52 -4.09 -15.66
N LEU A 55 -12.55 -3.21 -15.40
CA LEU A 55 -11.26 -3.22 -16.10
C LEU A 55 -10.47 -4.51 -15.86
N LEU A 56 -10.46 -5.06 -14.65
CA LEU A 56 -9.81 -6.34 -14.35
C LEU A 56 -10.46 -7.51 -15.08
N VAL A 57 -11.80 -7.54 -15.15
CA VAL A 57 -12.57 -8.56 -15.88
C VAL A 57 -12.29 -8.46 -17.38
N TRP A 58 -12.26 -7.26 -17.95
CA TRP A 58 -11.83 -7.06 -19.34
C TRP A 58 -10.38 -7.47 -19.57
N GLY A 59 -9.49 -7.15 -18.63
CA GLY A 59 -8.09 -7.56 -18.63
C GLY A 59 -7.90 -9.08 -18.65
N LEU A 60 -8.88 -9.87 -18.19
CA LEU A 60 -8.86 -11.33 -18.25
C LEU A 60 -8.82 -11.86 -19.69
N LYS A 61 -9.51 -11.18 -20.63
CA LYS A 61 -9.49 -11.54 -22.05
C LYS A 61 -8.10 -11.34 -22.65
N THR A 62 -7.45 -10.24 -22.28
CA THR A 62 -6.07 -9.92 -22.68
C THR A 62 -5.06 -10.86 -22.06
N ALA A 63 -5.19 -11.16 -20.76
CA ALA A 63 -4.34 -12.09 -20.03
C ALA A 63 -4.42 -13.51 -20.62
N LYS A 64 -5.62 -13.98 -21.00
CA LYS A 64 -5.79 -15.25 -21.71
C LYS A 64 -5.02 -15.26 -23.03
N LYS A 65 -5.17 -14.22 -23.86
CA LYS A 65 -4.47 -14.11 -25.16
C LYS A 65 -2.94 -14.09 -25.00
N LEU A 66 -2.44 -13.41 -23.98
CA LEU A 66 -1.02 -13.38 -23.63
C LEU A 66 -0.52 -14.74 -23.15
N GLN A 67 -1.30 -15.44 -22.32
CA GLN A 67 -0.98 -16.79 -21.85
C GLN A 67 -0.89 -17.77 -23.02
N THR A 68 -1.82 -17.73 -23.98
CA THR A 68 -1.76 -18.59 -25.18
C THR A 68 -0.53 -18.31 -26.04
N GLY A 69 -0.13 -17.04 -26.17
CA GLY A 69 1.09 -16.66 -26.91
C GLY A 69 2.39 -17.04 -26.19
N LEU A 70 2.38 -17.08 -24.85
CA LEU A 70 3.50 -17.58 -24.05
C LEU A 70 3.62 -19.10 -24.13
N ASP A 71 2.49 -19.81 -24.13
CA ASP A 71 2.46 -21.28 -24.21
C ASP A 71 2.76 -21.80 -25.63
N SER A 72 2.55 -21.01 -26.69
CA SER A 72 2.80 -21.43 -28.08
C SER A 72 4.26 -21.33 -28.53
N LYS A 73 5.18 -20.77 -27.73
CA LYS A 73 6.62 -20.58 -28.06
C LYS A 73 6.95 -19.85 -29.39
N GLU A 74 5.97 -19.43 -30.20
CA GLU A 74 6.20 -19.09 -31.62
C GLU A 74 6.44 -17.60 -31.91
N VAL A 75 6.34 -16.69 -30.93
CA VAL A 75 6.55 -15.23 -31.17
C VAL A 75 7.33 -14.56 -30.05
N LEU A 76 8.25 -15.29 -29.42
CA LEU A 76 8.78 -14.94 -28.10
C LEU A 76 10.11 -14.18 -28.09
N ASP A 77 10.65 -13.76 -29.23
CA ASP A 77 12.00 -13.14 -29.23
C ASP A 77 12.01 -11.61 -29.30
N SER A 78 10.97 -10.95 -29.82
CA SER A 78 10.97 -9.48 -29.93
C SER A 78 9.99 -8.78 -28.97
N LYS A 79 8.73 -9.21 -28.90
CA LYS A 79 7.72 -8.56 -28.05
C LYS A 79 7.79 -8.96 -26.57
N VAL A 80 8.14 -10.20 -26.25
CA VAL A 80 8.33 -10.62 -24.84
C VAL A 80 9.60 -10.02 -24.23
N LYS A 81 10.59 -9.66 -25.06
CA LYS A 81 11.77 -8.91 -24.61
C LYS A 81 11.43 -7.48 -24.16
N GLU A 82 10.40 -6.85 -24.74
CA GLU A 82 9.89 -5.55 -24.29
C GLU A 82 8.86 -5.66 -23.15
N ASP A 83 8.08 -6.75 -23.08
CA ASP A 83 7.07 -6.97 -22.04
C ASP A 83 7.64 -7.58 -20.73
N GLN A 84 8.88 -8.07 -20.72
CA GLN A 84 9.65 -8.36 -19.50
C GLN A 84 10.18 -7.07 -18.81
N LYS A 85 9.35 -6.02 -18.74
CA LYS A 85 9.55 -4.85 -17.87
C LYS A 85 9.18 -5.11 -16.41
N LEU A 86 8.99 -6.36 -16.00
CA LEU A 86 9.02 -6.70 -14.57
C LEU A 86 10.45 -6.43 -14.08
N PRO A 87 10.65 -5.74 -12.94
CA PRO A 87 11.97 -5.62 -12.36
C PRO A 87 12.48 -7.03 -12.11
N LYS A 88 13.45 -7.47 -12.92
CA LYS A 88 14.16 -8.71 -12.69
C LYS A 88 15.04 -8.46 -11.48
N TYR A 89 14.48 -8.72 -10.30
CA TYR A 89 15.19 -8.57 -9.05
C TYR A 89 16.37 -9.52 -9.01
N ASP A 90 17.54 -8.97 -8.78
CA ASP A 90 18.72 -9.77 -8.47
C ASP A 90 18.52 -10.50 -7.13
N GLU A 91 19.25 -11.58 -6.88
CA GLU A 91 19.14 -12.36 -5.63
C GLU A 91 19.35 -11.47 -4.39
N ARG A 92 20.24 -10.48 -4.50
CA ARG A 92 20.42 -9.46 -3.46
C ARG A 92 19.14 -8.67 -3.19
N GLN A 93 18.44 -8.22 -4.23
CA GLN A 93 17.19 -7.47 -4.07
C GLN A 93 16.07 -8.34 -3.53
N LYS A 94 15.99 -9.62 -3.91
CA LYS A 94 15.04 -10.58 -3.33
C LYS A 94 15.27 -10.78 -1.83
N GLN A 95 16.53 -10.90 -1.40
CA GLN A 95 16.88 -11.02 0.02
C GLN A 95 16.53 -9.75 0.80
N ILE A 96 16.77 -8.57 0.24
CA ILE A 96 16.38 -7.29 0.85
C ILE A 96 14.86 -7.22 0.98
N LEU A 97 14.12 -7.59 -0.07
CA LEU A 97 12.66 -7.62 -0.07
C LEU A 97 12.13 -8.57 1.03
N LEU A 98 12.70 -9.78 1.13
CA LEU A 98 12.33 -10.76 2.15
C LEU A 98 12.64 -10.27 3.58
N LYS A 99 13.79 -9.63 3.78
CA LYS A 99 14.13 -8.99 5.06
C LYS A 99 13.15 -7.86 5.38
N GLY A 100 12.78 -7.04 4.40
CA GLY A 100 11.77 -5.99 4.54
C GLY A 100 10.42 -6.56 5.01
N TYR A 101 9.92 -7.62 4.35
CA TYR A 101 8.71 -8.33 4.79
C TYR A 101 8.85 -8.87 6.21
N THR A 102 10.01 -9.45 6.55
CA THR A 102 10.27 -10.01 7.88
C THR A 102 10.23 -8.92 8.96
N ILE A 103 10.86 -7.76 8.71
CA ILE A 103 10.87 -6.64 9.66
C ILE A 103 9.45 -6.05 9.81
N GLY A 104 8.73 -5.81 8.71
CA GLY A 104 7.35 -5.32 8.76
C GLY A 104 6.40 -6.30 9.45
N PHE A 105 6.58 -7.60 9.24
CA PHE A 105 5.85 -8.65 9.93
C PHE A 105 6.13 -8.65 11.44
N TRP A 106 7.39 -8.62 11.85
CA TRP A 106 7.74 -8.55 13.28
C TRP A 106 7.21 -7.27 13.94
N PHE A 107 7.24 -6.14 13.24
CA PHE A 107 6.61 -4.91 13.73
C PHE A 107 5.11 -5.13 14.00
N MET A 108 4.36 -5.72 13.06
CA MET A 108 2.95 -6.05 13.27
C MET A 108 2.73 -6.93 14.49
N ILE A 109 3.52 -8.02 14.61
CA ILE A 109 3.43 -8.95 15.74
C ILE A 109 3.71 -8.24 17.07
N VAL A 110 4.73 -7.39 17.12
CA VAL A 110 5.07 -6.62 18.32
C VAL A 110 3.94 -5.67 18.70
N VAL A 111 3.36 -4.93 17.75
CA VAL A 111 2.24 -4.02 18.03
C VAL A 111 1.00 -4.79 18.51
N VAL A 112 0.69 -5.93 17.89
CA VAL A 112 -0.43 -6.79 18.32
C VAL A 112 -0.17 -7.36 19.71
N TRP A 113 1.03 -7.84 19.99
CA TRP A 113 1.40 -8.32 21.33
C TRP A 113 1.30 -7.20 22.37
N LEU A 114 1.81 -6.00 22.05
CA LEU A 114 1.67 -4.82 22.89
C LEU A 114 0.20 -4.47 23.11
N SER A 115 -0.65 -4.68 22.11
CA SER A 115 -2.08 -4.40 22.22
C SER A 115 -2.78 -5.28 23.25
N LEU A 116 -2.39 -6.55 23.37
CA LEU A 116 -2.90 -7.47 24.40
C LEU A 116 -2.44 -7.06 25.79
N PHE A 117 -1.20 -6.56 25.90
CA PHE A 117 -0.68 -6.07 27.16
C PHE A 117 -1.38 -4.76 27.58
N ILE A 118 -1.48 -3.79 26.68
CA ILE A 118 -2.13 -2.50 26.93
C ILE A 118 -3.61 -2.68 27.24
N SER A 119 -4.34 -3.52 26.50
CA SER A 119 -5.76 -3.75 26.74
C SER A 119 -6.03 -4.32 28.13
N ARG A 120 -5.07 -5.08 28.70
CA ARG A 120 -5.16 -5.60 30.06
C ARG A 120 -5.08 -4.53 31.15
N PHE A 121 -4.33 -3.46 30.93
CA PHE A 121 -4.04 -2.44 31.96
C PHE A 121 -4.76 -1.11 31.73
N THR A 122 -5.23 -0.83 30.51
CA THR A 122 -5.83 0.45 30.14
C THR A 122 -7.12 0.24 29.36
N GLU A 123 -8.10 -0.43 29.98
CA GLU A 123 -9.43 -0.61 29.39
C GLU A 123 -10.01 0.75 28.93
N GLY A 124 -10.34 0.84 27.64
CA GLY A 124 -11.01 2.01 27.06
C GLY A 124 -10.12 3.22 26.74
N VAL A 125 -8.81 3.18 27.03
CA VAL A 125 -7.88 4.27 26.68
C VAL A 125 -7.43 4.16 25.23
N VAL A 126 -7.04 2.97 24.79
CA VAL A 126 -6.57 2.71 23.42
C VAL A 126 -7.56 1.78 22.71
N SER A 127 -8.10 2.23 21.58
CA SER A 127 -9.04 1.42 20.80
C SER A 127 -8.33 0.28 20.07
N ALA A 128 -8.97 -0.89 19.99
CA ALA A 128 -8.45 -2.03 19.24
C ALA A 128 -8.24 -1.70 17.76
N SER A 129 -9.14 -0.90 17.18
CA SER A 129 -9.01 -0.42 15.81
C SER A 129 -7.77 0.48 15.62
N PHE A 130 -7.27 1.17 16.65
CA PHE A 130 -6.12 2.07 16.54
C PHE A 130 -4.85 1.25 16.47
N LEU A 131 -4.78 0.25 17.34
CA LEU A 131 -3.68 -0.71 17.37
C LEU A 131 -3.65 -1.54 16.10
N PHE A 132 -4.82 -1.89 15.54
CA PHE A 132 -4.91 -2.53 14.24
C PHE A 132 -4.40 -1.63 13.11
N THR A 133 -4.84 -0.37 13.04
CA THR A 133 -4.35 0.61 12.06
C THR A 133 -2.84 0.82 12.21
N LEU A 134 -2.33 0.96 13.44
CA LEU A 134 -0.91 1.11 13.71
C LEU A 134 -0.11 -0.13 13.30
N ALA A 135 -0.58 -1.33 13.62
CA ALA A 135 0.08 -2.57 13.24
C ALA A 135 0.16 -2.67 11.71
N LEU A 136 -0.99 -2.61 11.03
CA LEU A 136 -1.08 -2.83 9.59
C LEU A 136 -0.30 -1.77 8.80
N TRP A 137 -0.60 -0.49 9.02
CA TRP A 137 -0.01 0.60 8.24
C TRP A 137 1.42 0.91 8.69
N GLY A 138 1.72 0.78 9.98
CA GLY A 138 3.08 0.89 10.50
C GLY A 138 3.99 -0.21 9.97
N GLY A 139 3.52 -1.47 9.96
CA GLY A 139 4.26 -2.59 9.41
C GLY A 139 4.54 -2.43 7.92
N LEU A 140 3.52 -2.01 7.15
CA LEU A 140 3.67 -1.70 5.74
C LEU A 140 4.67 -0.56 5.50
N ALA A 141 4.60 0.52 6.29
CA ALA A 141 5.52 1.65 6.18
C ALA A 141 6.96 1.24 6.48
N VAL A 142 7.20 0.50 7.56
CA VAL A 142 8.55 0.02 7.93
C VAL A 142 9.13 -0.86 6.82
N GLN A 143 8.33 -1.82 6.32
CA GLN A 143 8.75 -2.66 5.20
C GLN A 143 9.09 -1.81 3.97
N THR A 144 8.18 -0.94 3.56
CA THR A 144 8.29 -0.19 2.31
C THR A 144 9.45 0.79 2.37
N THR A 145 9.59 1.52 3.48
CA THR A 145 10.72 2.42 3.74
C THR A 145 12.04 1.65 3.72
N TYR A 146 12.13 0.48 4.37
CA TYR A 146 13.34 -0.34 4.33
C TYR A 146 13.69 -0.78 2.90
N CYS A 147 12.72 -1.26 2.13
CA CYS A 147 12.93 -1.68 0.74
C CYS A 147 13.31 -0.50 -0.17
N ASN A 148 12.72 0.68 0.04
CA ASN A 148 13.04 1.89 -0.71
C ASN A 148 14.47 2.37 -0.45
N LEU A 149 14.86 2.48 0.82
CA LEU A 149 16.20 2.94 1.19
C LEU A 149 17.32 2.02 0.70
N ASN A 150 17.03 0.72 0.56
CA ASN A 150 17.97 -0.28 0.06
C ASN A 150 17.85 -0.54 -1.46
N GLY A 151 17.06 0.26 -2.20
CA GLY A 151 16.96 0.15 -3.66
C GLY A 151 16.33 -1.15 -4.18
N ALA A 152 15.54 -1.85 -3.35
CA ALA A 152 14.88 -3.11 -3.70
C ALA A 152 13.38 -2.94 -3.98
N SER A 153 12.93 -1.70 -4.17
CA SER A 153 11.53 -1.36 -4.44
C SER A 153 11.33 -0.88 -5.89
N PRO A 154 10.19 -1.19 -6.52
CA PRO A 154 9.89 -0.71 -7.87
C PRO A 154 9.91 0.82 -7.99
N PHE A 155 9.57 1.53 -6.91
CA PHE A 155 9.43 2.99 -6.91
C PHE A 155 10.76 3.75 -6.90
N VAL A 156 11.87 3.04 -6.65
CA VAL A 156 13.24 3.58 -6.65
C VAL A 156 14.12 2.94 -7.72
N ASP A 157 13.58 2.01 -8.51
CA ASP A 157 14.29 1.52 -9.69
C ASP A 157 14.39 2.65 -10.73
N ARG A 158 15.61 2.89 -11.24
CA ARG A 158 15.92 3.88 -12.28
C ARG A 158 14.99 3.76 -13.50
N ARG A 159 14.54 2.56 -13.84
CA ARG A 159 13.60 2.31 -14.96
C ARG A 159 12.25 3.01 -14.79
N PHE A 160 11.82 3.24 -13.55
CA PHE A 160 10.55 3.89 -13.23
C PHE A 160 10.76 5.29 -12.62
N GLY A 161 11.94 5.90 -12.75
CA GLY A 161 12.35 7.11 -12.03
C GLY A 161 11.32 8.25 -12.01
N LYS A 162 10.74 8.63 -13.16
CA LYS A 162 9.71 9.68 -13.21
C LYS A 162 8.42 9.30 -12.48
N GLN A 163 7.99 8.04 -12.57
CA GLN A 163 6.79 7.55 -11.88
C GLN A 163 7.04 7.39 -10.37
N GLY A 164 8.23 6.93 -9.99
CA GLY A 164 8.68 6.84 -8.61
C GLY A 164 8.69 8.19 -7.90
N VAL A 165 9.33 9.21 -8.51
CA VAL A 165 9.34 10.58 -7.98
C VAL A 165 7.94 11.17 -7.87
N LEU A 166 7.08 10.94 -8.88
CA LEU A 166 5.68 11.39 -8.83
C LEU A 166 4.93 10.76 -7.64
N ILE A 167 5.02 9.44 -7.48
CA ILE A 167 4.37 8.72 -6.37
C ILE A 167 4.93 9.18 -5.02
N GLY A 168 6.24 9.33 -4.90
CA GLY A 168 6.88 9.85 -3.69
C GLY A 168 6.40 11.26 -3.33
N THR A 169 6.25 12.13 -4.33
CA THR A 169 5.75 13.50 -4.15
C THR A 169 4.28 13.51 -3.73
N ILE A 170 3.42 12.74 -4.41
CA ILE A 170 2.00 12.63 -4.06
C ILE A 170 1.83 12.06 -2.65
N ALA A 171 2.54 10.98 -2.31
CA ALA A 171 2.47 10.37 -0.99
C ALA A 171 2.92 11.36 0.11
N THR A 172 4.02 12.09 -0.12
CA THR A 172 4.51 13.11 0.80
C THR A 172 3.53 14.28 0.91
N GLY A 173 2.99 14.79 -0.20
CA GLY A 173 2.00 15.87 -0.19
C GLY A 173 0.72 15.47 0.56
N MET A 174 0.18 14.28 0.28
CA MET A 174 -0.97 13.73 1.00
C MET A 174 -0.67 13.55 2.49
N SER A 175 0.54 13.12 2.85
CA SER A 175 0.93 12.98 4.25
C SER A 175 0.84 14.30 5.02
N LEU A 176 1.29 15.41 4.42
CA LEU A 176 1.23 16.74 5.05
C LEU A 176 -0.22 17.20 5.22
N VAL A 177 -1.09 16.93 4.24
CA VAL A 177 -2.52 17.24 4.36
C VAL A 177 -3.15 16.44 5.49
N VAL A 178 -2.90 15.13 5.56
CA VAL A 178 -3.47 14.25 6.59
C VAL A 178 -2.95 14.61 7.98
N ILE A 179 -1.65 14.89 8.13
CA ILE A 179 -1.06 15.36 9.40
C ILE A 179 -1.65 16.72 9.78
N GLY A 180 -1.79 17.64 8.83
CA GLY A 180 -2.38 18.96 9.07
C GLY A 180 -3.84 18.86 9.54
N LEU A 181 -4.62 17.95 8.97
CA LEU A 181 -5.98 17.64 9.45
C LEU A 181 -5.96 17.07 10.87
N ALA A 182 -5.07 16.12 11.16
CA ALA A 182 -4.91 15.56 12.50
C ALA A 182 -4.57 16.64 13.54
N VAL A 183 -3.59 17.51 13.25
CA VAL A 183 -3.19 18.62 14.13
C VAL A 183 -4.34 19.60 14.33
N ARG A 184 -5.07 19.94 13.26
CA ARG A 184 -6.23 20.82 13.35
C ARG A 184 -7.33 20.23 14.24
N GLU A 185 -7.63 18.94 14.11
CA GLU A 185 -8.60 18.26 14.97
C GLU A 185 -8.16 18.28 16.44
N MET A 186 -6.87 18.08 16.71
CA MET A 186 -6.29 18.21 18.05
C MET A 186 -6.40 19.64 18.62
N MET A 187 -6.37 20.68 17.79
CA MET A 187 -6.41 22.09 18.23
C MET A 187 -7.82 22.69 18.33
N THR A 188 -8.80 22.17 17.59
CA THR A 188 -10.14 22.80 17.44
C THR A 188 -11.20 22.24 18.39
N GLY A 189 -10.95 21.12 19.06
CA GLY A 189 -11.88 20.56 20.05
C GLY A 189 -11.47 20.88 21.49
N PRO A 190 -12.41 20.84 22.46
CA PRO A 190 -12.10 20.82 23.90
C PRO A 190 -11.44 19.49 24.35
N PHE A 191 -10.68 18.83 23.47
CA PHE A 191 -10.25 17.45 23.64
C PHE A 191 -8.91 17.32 24.36
N LYS A 192 -9.02 16.79 25.57
CA LYS A 192 -7.95 16.17 26.36
C LYS A 192 -7.21 15.15 25.48
N MET A 193 -5.87 15.12 25.52
CA MET A 193 -5.03 14.09 24.88
C MET A 193 -5.53 12.64 25.03
N GLY A 194 -6.38 12.35 26.03
CA GLY A 194 -7.00 11.04 26.26
C GLY A 194 -7.99 10.55 25.20
N SER A 195 -8.37 11.33 24.18
CA SER A 195 -9.18 10.82 23.06
C SER A 195 -8.37 10.43 21.83
N PHE A 196 -7.10 10.83 21.75
CA PHE A 196 -6.22 10.60 20.60
C PHE A 196 -6.19 9.14 20.13
N PHE A 197 -6.27 8.20 21.07
CA PHE A 197 -6.20 6.76 20.80
C PHE A 197 -7.59 6.10 20.57
N LYS A 198 -8.67 6.87 20.60
CA LYS A 198 -10.04 6.37 20.35
C LYS A 198 -10.34 6.23 18.87
N ALA A 199 -11.26 5.33 18.55
CA ALA A 199 -11.61 4.99 17.18
C ALA A 199 -12.07 6.20 16.36
N GLY A 200 -11.37 6.45 15.25
CA GLY A 200 -11.70 7.54 14.32
C GLY A 200 -11.28 8.93 14.78
N ASP A 201 -10.53 9.05 15.87
CA ASP A 201 -9.97 10.32 16.34
C ASP A 201 -8.62 10.63 15.65
N SER A 202 -8.10 11.83 15.91
CA SER A 202 -6.86 12.42 15.39
C SER A 202 -5.64 11.49 15.35
N GLY A 203 -5.52 10.53 16.28
CA GLY A 203 -4.40 9.57 16.27
C GLY A 203 -4.39 8.65 15.05
N TYR A 204 -5.56 8.28 14.49
CA TYR A 204 -5.62 7.46 13.28
C TYR A 204 -5.06 8.22 12.08
N LEU A 205 -5.47 9.48 11.95
CA LEU A 205 -4.98 10.36 10.89
C LEU A 205 -3.48 10.59 11.07
N MET A 206 -3.00 10.75 12.30
CA MET A 206 -1.57 10.90 12.56
C MET A 206 -0.77 9.67 12.12
N VAL A 207 -1.23 8.45 12.45
CA VAL A 207 -0.59 7.20 12.02
C VAL A 207 -0.58 7.07 10.49
N LEU A 208 -1.72 7.31 9.84
CA LEU A 208 -1.81 7.28 8.37
C LEU A 208 -0.90 8.33 7.72
N GLY A 209 -0.86 9.53 8.28
CA GLY A 209 -0.01 10.63 7.83
C GLY A 209 1.48 10.28 7.95
N ILE A 210 1.93 9.83 9.12
CA ILE A 210 3.34 9.48 9.35
C ILE A 210 3.77 8.30 8.47
N THR A 211 2.91 7.30 8.30
CA THR A 211 3.21 6.13 7.44
C THR A 211 3.34 6.55 5.98
N LEU A 212 2.43 7.38 5.47
CA LEU A 212 2.53 7.99 4.13
C LEU A 212 3.80 8.84 3.98
N LEU A 213 4.15 9.64 4.99
CA LEU A 213 5.35 10.47 4.98
C LEU A 213 6.61 9.60 4.90
N SER A 214 6.71 8.57 5.75
CA SER A 214 7.84 7.64 5.78
C SER A 214 8.02 6.94 4.43
N MET A 215 6.94 6.46 3.83
CA MET A 215 6.98 5.83 2.51
C MET A 215 7.37 6.83 1.42
N GLY A 216 6.69 7.97 1.33
CA GLY A 216 6.92 9.00 0.31
C GLY A 216 8.33 9.60 0.38
N ALA A 217 8.74 10.02 1.59
CA ALA A 217 10.06 10.61 1.81
C ALA A 217 11.19 9.62 1.52
N SER A 218 11.02 8.33 1.86
CA SER A 218 12.04 7.32 1.55
C SER A 218 12.27 7.11 0.05
N ILE A 219 11.22 7.25 -0.77
CA ILE A 219 11.33 7.19 -2.24
C ILE A 219 12.13 8.40 -2.74
N LEU A 220 11.73 9.61 -2.33
CA LEU A 220 12.38 10.85 -2.75
C LEU A 220 13.84 10.90 -2.30
N TYR A 221 14.11 10.47 -1.07
CA TYR A 221 15.45 10.45 -0.50
C TYR A 221 16.38 9.49 -1.24
N ARG A 222 15.91 8.30 -1.63
CA ARG A 222 16.75 7.37 -2.41
C ARG A 222 17.01 7.90 -3.82
N HIS A 223 16.03 8.51 -4.49
CA HIS A 223 16.26 9.18 -5.78
C HIS A 223 17.28 10.33 -5.66
N TYR A 224 17.25 11.08 -4.57
CA TYR A 224 18.26 12.11 -4.28
C TYR A 224 19.66 11.50 -4.11
N LEU A 225 19.79 10.40 -3.35
CA LEU A 225 21.06 9.68 -3.22
C LEU A 225 21.55 9.11 -4.56
N ASP A 226 20.66 8.50 -5.36
CA ASP A 226 21.01 7.93 -6.67
C ASP A 226 21.49 8.99 -7.67
N ALA A 227 21.02 10.25 -7.53
CA ALA A 227 21.50 11.38 -8.32
C ALA A 227 22.88 11.83 -7.83
N LYS A 228 23.08 11.93 -6.51
CA LYS A 228 24.38 12.29 -5.94
C LYS A 228 25.47 11.26 -6.24
N GLU A 229 25.16 9.97 -6.14
CA GLU A 229 26.05 8.85 -6.48
C GLU A 229 26.36 8.76 -7.98
N ALA A 230 25.63 9.47 -8.85
CA ALA A 230 25.89 9.51 -10.29
C ALA A 230 26.79 10.68 -10.72
N ASP A 231 26.91 11.70 -9.87
CA ASP A 231 27.74 12.89 -10.08
C ASP A 231 29.17 12.72 -9.49
N GLU A 232 29.41 11.64 -8.72
CA GLU A 232 30.72 11.20 -8.19
C GLU A 232 31.40 10.17 -9.12
#